data_AF-X1PG62-F1
#
_entry.id   AF-X1PG62-F1
#
_cell.length_a   1.000
_cell.length_b   1.000
_cell.length_c   1.000
_cell.angle_alpha   90.00
_cell.angle_beta   90.00
_cell.angle_gamma   90.00
#
_symmetry.space_group_name_H-M   'P 1'
#
loop_
_entity.id
_entity.type
_entity.pdbx_description
1 polymer ?
#
loop_
_entity_poly.entity_id
_entity_poly.type
_entity_poly.pdbx_seq_one_letter_code
_entity_poly.pdbx_strand_id
1 'polypeptide(L)'
;KEKVGFINLGFDITSHCDCMRKSKLPVVPDIGILASCDVIACDKASYDLVMEAPLYPGSELERKGLKAGQNKVEFIHSDVDTSRYWKLCEKTGLGNLQYELEIIS
;
A
#
# COMPACT_ATOMS: atom_id res chain seq x y z
N LYS A 1 21.10 21.68 -3.63
CA LYS A 1 20.01 20.68 -3.72
C LYS A 1 19.73 20.22 -2.31
N GLU A 2 18.53 20.49 -1.80
CA GLU A 2 18.14 19.96 -0.49
C GLU A 2 18.10 18.43 -0.57
N LYS A 3 18.66 17.77 0.44
CA LYS A 3 18.61 16.31 0.55
C LYS A 3 17.30 15.96 1.24
N VAL A 4 16.39 15.33 0.50
CA VAL A 4 15.10 14.86 1.01
C VAL A 4 15.06 13.34 1.00
N GLY A 5 14.40 12.76 2.00
CA GLY A 5 14.13 11.32 2.10
C GLY A 5 12.74 11.10 2.67
N PHE A 6 12.09 10.04 2.20
CA PHE A 6 10.74 9.65 2.56
C PHE A 6 10.78 8.25 3.18
N ILE A 7 9.94 8.02 4.18
CA ILE A 7 9.85 6.75 4.90
C ILE A 7 8.37 6.38 5.01
N ASN A 8 8.02 5.18 4.57
CA ASN A 8 6.70 4.58 4.78
C ASN A 8 6.81 3.44 5.79
N LEU A 9 5.83 3.38 6.71
CA LEU A 9 5.73 2.37 7.76
C LEU A 9 4.49 1.51 7.48
N GLY A 10 4.70 0.32 6.92
CA GLY A 10 3.63 -0.61 6.57
C GLY A 10 3.40 -1.64 7.68
N PHE A 11 2.75 -1.22 8.76
CA PHE A 11 2.42 -2.07 9.91
C PHE A 11 0.94 -1.99 10.23
N ASP A 12 0.37 -3.07 10.78
CA ASP A 12 -1.02 -3.12 11.26
C ASP A 12 -2.03 -2.65 10.20
N ILE A 13 -1.85 -3.07 8.95
CA ILE A 13 -2.62 -2.56 7.80
C ILE A 13 -4.05 -3.10 7.85
N THR A 14 -5.01 -2.28 8.28
CA THR A 14 -6.44 -2.61 8.38
C THR A 14 -7.28 -2.07 7.22
N SER A 15 -8.48 -2.61 7.00
CA SER A 15 -9.39 -2.16 5.94
C SER A 15 -9.97 -0.75 6.17
N HIS A 16 -10.03 -0.32 7.42
CA HIS A 16 -10.54 0.97 7.86
C HIS A 16 -9.69 1.49 9.02
N CYS A 17 -9.96 2.71 9.49
CA CYS A 17 -9.27 3.27 10.66
C CYS A 17 -9.30 2.27 11.84
N ASP A 18 -8.11 1.92 12.30
CA ASP A 18 -7.83 1.14 13.50
C ASP A 18 -8.13 1.92 14.79
N CYS A 19 -8.28 3.24 14.69
CA CYS A 19 -8.61 4.17 15.77
C CYS A 19 -9.97 3.92 16.46
N MET A 20 -10.87 3.14 15.84
CA MET A 20 -12.21 2.90 16.38
C MET A 20 -12.24 1.68 17.32
N ARG A 21 -13.17 1.66 18.29
CA ARG A 21 -13.38 0.56 19.27
C ARG A 21 -13.54 -0.86 18.68
N LYS A 22 -13.69 -0.99 17.36
CA LYS A 22 -13.78 -2.27 16.64
C LYS A 22 -12.70 -2.34 15.56
N SER A 23 -11.44 -2.13 15.96
CA SER A 23 -10.31 -2.46 15.08
C SER A 23 -10.42 -3.92 14.65
N LYS A 24 -10.32 -4.15 13.35
CA LYS A 24 -10.39 -5.49 12.77
C LYS A 24 -8.98 -6.05 12.68
N LEU A 25 -8.87 -7.36 12.48
CA LEU A 25 -7.60 -7.95 12.09
C LEU A 25 -7.05 -7.25 10.84
N PRO A 26 -5.72 -7.13 10.70
CA PRO A 26 -5.08 -6.63 9.49
C PRO A 26 -5.62 -7.35 8.24
N VAL A 27 -5.55 -6.68 7.08
CA VAL A 27 -5.93 -7.27 5.79
C VAL A 27 -4.78 -7.98 5.11
N VAL A 28 -3.54 -7.58 5.41
CA VAL A 28 -2.29 -8.19 4.96
C VAL A 28 -1.30 -8.24 6.13
N PRO A 29 -0.27 -9.10 6.08
CA PRO A 29 0.87 -9.03 7.00
C PRO A 29 1.61 -7.69 6.90
N ASP A 30 2.42 -7.38 7.92
CA ASP A 30 3.30 -6.21 7.90
C ASP A 30 4.25 -6.27 6.70
N ILE A 31 4.41 -5.13 6.03
CA ILE A 31 5.34 -4.95 4.91
C ILE A 31 6.72 -4.53 5.43
N GLY A 32 6.75 -3.81 6.55
CA GLY A 32 7.97 -3.27 7.15
C GLY A 32 8.20 -1.80 6.84
N ILE A 33 9.47 -1.40 6.79
CA ILE A 33 9.89 -0.01 6.56
C ILE A 33 10.40 0.12 5.13
N LEU A 34 9.85 1.07 4.39
CA LEU A 34 10.35 1.46 3.07
C LEU A 34 10.96 2.85 3.15
N ALA A 35 12.03 3.08 2.39
CA ALA A 35 12.66 4.39 2.29
C ALA A 35 13.06 4.70 0.86
N SER A 36 12.95 5.97 0.46
CA SER A 36 13.39 6.45 -0.84
C SER A 36 13.67 7.96 -0.83
N CYS A 37 14.47 8.44 -1.78
CA CYS A 37 14.60 9.86 -2.07
C CYS A 37 13.52 10.38 -3.04
N ASP A 38 12.68 9.49 -3.58
CA ASP A 38 11.56 9.78 -4.47
C ASP A 38 10.25 9.39 -3.78
N VAL A 39 9.39 10.38 -3.53
CA VAL A 39 8.14 10.20 -2.77
C VAL A 39 7.14 9.31 -3.51
N ILE A 40 7.05 9.44 -4.84
CA ILE A 40 6.09 8.67 -5.63
C ILE A 40 6.57 7.22 -5.75
N ALA A 41 7.88 7.01 -5.92
CA ALA A 41 8.45 5.66 -5.93
C ALA A 41 8.24 4.96 -4.59
N CYS A 42 8.44 5.68 -3.47
CA CYS A 42 8.23 5.13 -2.12
C CYS A 42 6.77 4.69 -1.91
N ASP A 43 5.82 5.56 -2.27
CA ASP A 43 4.40 5.31 -2.11
C ASP A 43 3.92 4.18 -3.03
N LYS A 44 4.37 4.19 -4.29
CA LYS A 44 4.03 3.14 -5.26
C LYS A 44 4.55 1.77 -4.85
N ALA A 45 5.80 1.69 -4.39
CA ALA A 45 6.38 0.45 -3.88
C ALA A 45 5.62 -0.08 -2.66
N SER A 46 5.23 0.82 -1.75
CA SER A 46 4.42 0.46 -0.58
C SER A 46 3.07 -0.12 -0.99
N TYR A 47 2.39 0.53 -1.94
CA TYR A 47 1.10 0.08 -2.45
C TYR A 47 1.21 -1.29 -3.15
N ASP A 48 2.22 -1.48 -4.01
CA ASP A 48 2.40 -2.72 -4.76
C ASP A 48 2.69 -3.90 -3.83
N LEU A 49 3.54 -3.70 -2.82
CA LEU A 49 3.81 -4.74 -1.82
C LEU A 49 2.55 -5.11 -1.02
N VAL A 50 1.67 -4.15 -0.70
CA VAL A 50 0.37 -4.45 -0.10
C VAL A 50 -0.54 -5.21 -1.08
N MET A 51 -0.53 -4.87 -2.36
CA MET A 51 -1.32 -5.57 -3.39
C MET A 51 -0.83 -7.01 -3.63
N GLU A 52 0.48 -7.26 -3.51
CA GLU A 52 1.10 -8.58 -3.69
C GLU A 52 1.04 -9.45 -2.43
N ALA A 53 1.03 -8.85 -1.24
CA ALA A 53 1.00 -9.57 0.02
C ALA A 53 -0.19 -10.55 0.12
N PRO A 54 -0.01 -11.71 0.77
CA PRO A 54 -1.12 -12.62 1.03
C PRO A 54 -2.16 -11.94 1.94
N LEU A 55 -3.39 -12.45 1.90
CA LEU A 55 -4.39 -12.01 2.86
C LEU A 55 -4.01 -12.49 4.26
N TYR A 56 -4.23 -11.63 5.25
CA TYR A 56 -4.00 -12.02 6.63
C TYR A 56 -5.04 -13.09 7.04
N PRO A 57 -4.64 -14.19 7.70
CA PRO A 57 -5.54 -15.26 8.10
C PRO A 57 -6.67 -14.77 9.01
N GLY A 58 -7.90 -15.12 8.69
CA GLY A 58 -9.10 -14.65 9.38
C GLY A 58 -9.39 -13.17 9.16
N SER A 59 -8.73 -12.47 8.23
CA SER A 59 -9.07 -11.09 7.90
C SER A 59 -10.48 -10.97 7.32
N GLU A 60 -10.98 -9.74 7.31
CA GLU A 60 -12.25 -9.45 6.63
C GLU A 60 -12.19 -9.80 5.13
N LEU A 61 -11.06 -9.57 4.46
CA LEU A 61 -10.92 -9.83 3.03
C LEU A 61 -10.93 -11.32 2.73
N GLU A 62 -10.23 -12.12 3.54
CA GLU A 62 -10.23 -13.58 3.40
C GLU A 62 -11.66 -14.13 3.59
N ARG A 63 -12.38 -13.68 4.63
CA ARG A 63 -13.77 -14.09 4.86
C ARG A 63 -14.72 -13.68 3.74
N LYS A 64 -14.46 -12.57 3.06
CA LYS A 64 -15.23 -12.12 1.89
C LYS A 64 -14.82 -12.83 0.60
N GLY A 65 -13.84 -13.75 0.65
CA GLY A 65 -13.44 -14.58 -0.48
C GLY A 65 -12.60 -13.86 -1.52
N LEU A 66 -11.90 -12.77 -1.14
CA LEU A 66 -10.97 -12.10 -2.04
C LEU A 66 -9.86 -13.08 -2.43
N LYS A 67 -9.55 -13.15 -3.73
CA LYS A 67 -8.50 -14.02 -4.26
C LYS A 67 -7.18 -13.24 -4.39
N ALA A 68 -6.07 -13.97 -4.33
CA ALA A 68 -4.75 -13.43 -4.63
C ALA A 68 -4.74 -12.77 -6.02
N GLY A 69 -4.08 -11.61 -6.13
CA GLY A 69 -4.00 -10.84 -7.37
C GLY A 69 -5.20 -9.91 -7.66
N GLN A 70 -6.26 -9.94 -6.85
CA GLN A 70 -7.33 -8.94 -6.93
C GLN A 70 -6.94 -7.67 -6.18
N ASN A 71 -7.34 -6.51 -6.70
CA ASN A 71 -7.06 -5.21 -6.09
C ASN A 71 -7.76 -5.12 -4.73
N LYS A 72 -6.98 -5.12 -3.64
CA LYS A 72 -7.51 -5.10 -2.28
C LYS A 72 -8.18 -3.76 -1.94
N VAL A 73 -7.65 -2.65 -2.48
CA VAL A 73 -8.20 -1.31 -2.24
C VAL A 73 -9.57 -1.16 -2.91
N GLU A 74 -9.68 -1.49 -4.19
CA GLU A 74 -10.94 -1.38 -4.94
C GLU A 74 -11.99 -2.38 -4.42
N PHE A 75 -11.57 -3.50 -3.83
CA PHE A 75 -12.48 -4.42 -3.16
C PHE A 75 -13.07 -3.85 -1.85
N ILE A 76 -12.28 -3.08 -1.09
CA ILE A 76 -12.74 -2.42 0.14
C ILE A 76 -13.56 -1.16 -0.20
N HIS A 77 -13.09 -0.39 -1.19
CA HIS A 77 -13.63 0.88 -1.63
C HIS A 77 -13.96 0.81 -3.12
N SER A 78 -15.14 0.26 -3.45
CA SER A 78 -15.57 0.02 -4.83
C SER A 78 -15.77 1.27 -5.67
N ASP A 79 -15.84 2.44 -5.02
CA ASP A 79 -15.96 3.76 -5.63
C ASP A 79 -14.61 4.41 -5.95
N VAL A 80 -13.50 3.79 -5.55
CA VAL A 80 -12.13 4.27 -5.81
C VAL A 80 -11.60 3.66 -7.10
N ASP A 81 -11.02 4.51 -7.97
CA ASP A 81 -10.23 4.09 -9.14
C ASP A 81 -8.76 4.40 -8.85
N THR A 82 -8.00 3.36 -8.50
CA THR A 82 -6.58 3.50 -8.14
C THR A 82 -5.73 3.91 -9.35
N SER A 83 -6.14 3.53 -10.56
CA SER A 83 -5.42 3.90 -11.79
C SER A 83 -5.43 5.41 -12.03
N ARG A 84 -6.52 6.08 -11.64
CA ARG A 84 -6.64 7.54 -11.76
C ARG A 84 -5.69 8.28 -10.82
N TYR A 85 -5.49 7.76 -9.61
CA TYR A 85 -4.51 8.31 -8.65
C TYR A 85 -3.09 8.22 -9.21
N TRP A 86 -2.67 7.06 -9.68
CA TRP A 86 -1.31 6.88 -10.23
C TRP A 86 -1.05 7.72 -11.48
N LYS A 87 -2.04 7.85 -12.38
CA LYS A 87 -1.95 8.78 -13.53
C LYS A 87 -1.81 10.24 -13.11
N LEU A 88 -2.37 10.64 -11.98
CA LEU A 88 -2.21 11.99 -11.45
C LEU A 88 -0.80 12.16 -10.87
N CYS A 89 -0.32 11.20 -10.08
CA CYS A 89 1.02 11.19 -9.52
C CYS A 89 2.10 11.34 -10.61
N GLU A 90 1.99 10.57 -11.70
CA GLU A 90 2.91 10.67 -12.86
C GLU A 90 2.93 12.07 -13.48
N LYS A 91 1.76 12.74 -13.56
CA LYS A 91 1.64 14.08 -14.12
C LYS A 91 2.17 15.19 -13.20
N THR A 92 2.31 14.94 -11.91
CA THR A 92 2.73 15.97 -10.95
C THR A 92 4.20 16.36 -11.09
N GLY A 93 5.03 15.47 -11.65
CA GLY A 93 6.48 15.65 -11.71
C GLY A 93 7.17 15.58 -10.33
N LEU A 94 6.47 15.13 -9.28
CA LEU A 94 7.01 14.99 -7.93
C LEU A 94 7.88 13.75 -7.72
N GLY A 95 7.85 12.81 -8.66
CA GLY A 95 8.57 11.55 -8.57
C GLY A 95 8.19 10.58 -9.70
N ASN A 96 8.60 9.32 -9.57
CA ASN A 96 8.45 8.30 -10.59
C ASN A 96 7.60 7.12 -10.11
N LEU A 97 6.76 6.57 -10.98
CA LEU A 97 6.00 5.34 -10.69
C LEU A 97 6.87 4.08 -10.84
N GLN A 98 7.93 4.15 -11.63
CA GLN A 98 8.89 3.07 -11.80
C GLN A 98 9.95 3.16 -10.71
N TYR A 99 10.27 2.03 -10.11
CA TYR A 99 11.23 1.91 -9.04
C TYR A 99 11.95 0.57 -9.13
N GLU A 100 13.10 0.49 -8.48
CA GLU A 100 13.81 -0.75 -8.20
C GLU A 100 13.72 -1.00 -6.70
N LEU A 101 13.41 -2.24 -6.31
CA LEU A 101 13.31 -2.64 -4.92
C LEU A 101 14.62 -3.33 -4.50
N GLU A 102 15.35 -2.72 -3.59
CA GLU A 102 16.53 -3.32 -2.95
C GLU A 102 16.16 -3.72 -1.50
N ILE A 103 16.37 -5.01 -1.17
CA ILE A 103 16.14 -5.52 0.17
C ILE A 103 17.46 -5.47 0.94
N ILE A 104 17.50 -4.69 2.02
CA ILE A 104 18.66 -4.56 2.89
C ILE A 104 18.45 -5.49 4.09
N SER A 105 19.39 -6.42 4.29
CA SER A 105 19.39 -7.41 5.38
C SER A 105 20.44 -7.08 6.44
#